data_AF-A0AAX2RAI4-F1
#
_entry.id   AF-A0AAX2RAI4-F1
#
_cell.length_a   1.000
_cell.length_b   1.000
_cell.length_c   1.000
_cell.angle_alpha   90.00
_cell.angle_beta   90.00
_cell.angle_gamma   90.00
#
_symmetry.space_group_name_H-M   'P 1'
#
loop_
_entity.id
_entity.type
_entity.pdbx_description
1 polymer ?
#
loop_
_entity_poly.entity_id
_entity_poly.type
_entity_poly.pdbx_seq_one_letter_code
_entity_poly.pdbx_strand_id
1 'polypeptide(L)' 'MPADKLGRYMSSDVFLARANAAVKKAVSNLEAKGIKPAYVVREPKEAATEVSGDVVKVSVGASSAKRKTLKVA' A
#
# COMPACT_ATOMS: atom_id res chain seq x y z
N MET A 1 5.82 -12.85 -21.12
CA MET A 1 4.88 -13.13 -20.01
C MET A 1 3.47 -12.77 -20.46
N PRO A 2 2.41 -13.53 -20.10
CA PRO A 2 1.04 -13.08 -20.33
C PRO A 2 0.79 -11.84 -19.47
N ALA A 3 0.27 -10.78 -20.08
CA ALA A 3 0.17 -9.45 -19.46
C ALA A 3 -0.68 -9.46 -18.17
N ASP A 4 -1.64 -10.39 -18.03
CA ASP A 4 -2.66 -10.32 -16.97
C ASP A 4 -2.39 -11.22 -15.76
N LYS A 5 -1.21 -11.83 -15.65
CA LYS A 5 -0.92 -12.73 -14.51
C LYS A 5 -1.04 -12.03 -13.17
N LEU A 6 -0.56 -10.79 -13.09
CA LEU A 6 -0.64 -10.00 -11.87
C LEU A 6 -2.09 -9.62 -11.56
N GLY A 7 -2.83 -9.11 -12.55
CA GLY A 7 -4.24 -8.75 -12.37
C GLY A 7 -5.09 -9.91 -11.87
N ARG A 8 -4.91 -11.10 -12.47
CA ARG A 8 -5.60 -12.33 -12.04
C ARG A 8 -5.20 -12.77 -10.64
N TYR A 9 -3.93 -12.60 -10.27
CA TYR A 9 -3.50 -12.89 -8.91
C TYR A 9 -4.15 -11.91 -7.92
N MET A 10 -4.16 -10.61 -8.22
CA MET A 10 -4.75 -9.59 -7.35
C MET A 10 -6.26 -9.77 -7.14
N SER A 11 -6.99 -10.30 -8.14
CA SER A 11 -8.40 -10.65 -8.00
C SER A 11 -8.67 -12.06 -7.46
N SER A 12 -7.63 -12.86 -7.22
CA SER A 12 -7.78 -14.21 -6.70
C SER A 12 -8.08 -14.24 -5.21
N ASP A 13 -8.84 -15.26 -4.79
CA ASP A 13 -9.13 -15.53 -3.37
C ASP A 13 -7.85 -15.72 -2.54
N VAL A 14 -6.79 -16.26 -3.17
CA VAL A 14 -5.50 -16.48 -2.52
C VAL A 14 -4.85 -15.15 -2.12
N PHE A 15 -4.89 -14.16 -3.00
CA PHE A 15 -4.39 -12.82 -2.68
C PHE A 15 -5.25 -12.16 -1.60
N LEU A 16 -6.57 -12.25 -1.71
CA LEU A 16 -7.51 -11.70 -0.73
C LEU A 16 -7.27 -12.29 0.67
N ALA A 17 -7.09 -13.61 0.78
CA ALA A 17 -6.79 -14.27 2.04
C ALA A 17 -5.46 -13.79 2.65
N ARG A 18 -4.42 -13.65 1.82
CA ARG A 18 -3.09 -13.17 2.25
C ARG A 18 -3.13 -11.71 2.68
N ALA A 19 -3.82 -10.86 1.92
CA ALA A 19 -4.00 -9.45 2.24
C ALA A 19 -4.73 -9.30 3.58
N ASN A 20 -5.85 -10.01 3.77
CA ASN A 20 -6.60 -9.98 5.02
C ASN A 20 -5.78 -10.48 6.21
N ALA A 21 -4.97 -11.54 6.05
CA ALA A 21 -4.08 -12.01 7.10
C ALA A 21 -3.01 -10.97 7.49
N ALA A 22 -2.41 -10.31 6.48
CA ALA A 22 -1.43 -9.25 6.71
C ALA A 22 -2.05 -8.03 7.41
N VAL A 23 -3.25 -7.61 7.00
CA VAL A 23 -3.99 -6.51 7.63
C VAL A 23 -4.32 -6.85 9.09
N LYS A 24 -4.83 -8.05 9.37
CA LYS A 24 -5.11 -8.51 10.75
C LYS A 24 -3.87 -8.44 11.64
N LYS A 25 -2.72 -8.88 11.14
CA LYS A 25 -1.45 -8.81 11.87
C LYS A 25 -1.02 -7.36 12.14
N ALA A 26 -1.15 -6.49 11.14
CA ALA A 26 -0.83 -5.08 11.29
C ALA A 26 -1.73 -4.39 12.33
N VAL A 27 -3.04 -4.66 12.28
CA VAL A 27 -4.01 -4.13 13.26
C VAL A 27 -3.66 -4.59 14.67
N SER A 28 -3.41 -5.89 14.87
CA SER A 28 -3.02 -6.42 16.19
C SER A 28 -1.74 -5.75 16.73
N ASN A 29 -0.75 -5.48 15.87
CA ASN A 29 0.47 -4.76 16.27
C ASN A 29 0.22 -3.29 16.64
N LEU A 30 -0.76 -2.63 16.00
CA LEU A 30 -1.13 -1.25 16.32
C LEU A 30 -1.91 -1.19 17.63
N GLU A 31 -2.83 -2.14 17.85
CA GLU A 31 -3.57 -2.27 19.10
C GLU A 31 -2.64 -2.54 20.29
N ALA A 32 -1.63 -3.39 20.11
CA ALA A 32 -0.60 -3.62 21.12
C ALA A 32 0.21 -2.35 21.49
N LYS A 33 0.25 -1.36 20.58
CA LYS A 33 0.85 -0.04 20.82
C LYS A 33 -0.14 0.99 21.35
N GLY A 34 -1.39 0.58 21.63
CA GLY A 34 -2.47 1.46 22.09
C GLY A 34 -3.13 2.29 20.98
N ILE A 35 -2.81 2.04 19.70
CA ILE A 35 -3.40 2.73 18.55
C ILE A 35 -4.64 1.94 18.12
N LYS A 36 -5.83 2.49 18.42
CA LYS A 36 -7.09 1.86 18.03
C LYS A 36 -7.38 2.09 16.54
N PRO A 37 -7.74 1.05 15.78
CA PRO A 37 -8.16 1.22 14.40
C PRO A 37 -9.48 1.99 14.32
N ALA A 38 -9.57 2.96 13.41
CA ALA A 38 -10.82 3.62 13.04
C ALA A 38 -11.34 2.97 11.75
N TYR A 39 -12.50 2.33 11.83
CA TYR A 39 -13.14 1.72 10.66
C TYR A 39 -14.11 2.71 10.02
N VAL A 40 -13.90 3.00 8.74
CA VAL A 40 -14.85 3.77 7.93
C VAL A 40 -15.70 2.77 7.15
N VAL A 41 -16.98 2.66 7.51
CA VAL A 41 -17.95 1.89 6.72
C VAL A 41 -18.35 2.76 5.54
N ARG A 42 -18.03 2.31 4.33
CA ARG A 42 -18.50 2.97 3.10
C ARG A 42 -19.76 2.27 2.62
N GLU A 43 -20.78 3.05 2.30
CA GLU A 43 -21.91 2.50 1.57
C GLU A 43 -21.45 2.05 0.17
N PRO A 44 -22.00 0.94 -0.37
CA PRO A 44 -21.54 0.39 -1.65
C PRO A 44 -21.66 1.37 -2.83
N LYS A 45 -22.53 2.39 -2.72
CA LYS A 45 -22.63 3.48 -3.71
C LYS A 45 -21.50 4.51 -3.61
N GLU A 46 -20.90 4.68 -2.43
CA GLU A 46 -19.82 5.65 -2.17
C GLU A 46 -18.43 4.99 -2.22
N ALA A 47 -18.35 3.66 -2.17
CA ALA A 47 -17.08 2.94 -2.22
C ALA A 47 -16.31 3.13 -3.55
N ALA A 48 -17.01 3.50 -4.63
CA ALA A 48 -16.44 3.73 -5.96
C ALA A 48 -16.09 5.21 -6.25
N THR A 49 -16.55 6.15 -5.43
CA THR A 49 -16.25 7.58 -5.61
C THR A 49 -15.17 8.01 -4.64
N GLU A 50 -13.99 8.23 -5.22
CA GLU A 50 -12.91 9.11 -4.76
C GLU A 50 -12.66 9.19 -3.25
N VAL A 51 -11.55 8.56 -2.83
CA VAL A 51 -10.84 8.97 -1.61
C VAL A 51 -10.38 10.43 -1.77
N SER A 52 -11.24 11.38 -1.37
CA SER A 52 -10.82 12.73 -1.01
C SER A 52 -10.20 12.67 0.40
N GLY A 53 -8.99 12.10 0.44
CA GLY A 53 -8.08 12.28 1.55
C GLY A 53 -6.76 12.66 0.91
N ASP A 54 -6.07 13.65 1.48
CA ASP A 54 -4.74 14.05 1.05
C ASP A 54 -3.90 12.79 0.81
N VAL A 55 -3.75 12.43 -0.47
CA VAL A 55 -2.84 11.38 -0.89
C VAL A 55 -1.48 11.98 -0.61
N VAL A 56 -0.96 11.74 0.58
CA VAL A 56 0.46 11.95 0.87
C VAL A 56 1.17 11.06 -0.12
N LYS A 57 1.59 11.66 -1.24
CA LYS A 57 2.50 11.07 -2.21
C LYS A 57 3.76 10.76 -1.43
N VAL A 58 3.85 9.56 -0.88
CA VAL A 58 5.12 9.01 -0.44
C VAL A 58 5.86 8.71 -1.73
N SER A 59 6.57 9.72 -2.23
CA SER A 59 7.59 9.52 -3.24
C SER A 59 8.62 8.59 -2.63
N VAL A 60 8.60 7.33 -3.03
CA VAL A 60 9.79 6.48 -2.89
C VAL A 60 10.82 7.14 -3.79
N GLY A 61 11.64 8.00 -3.19
CA GLY A 61 12.77 8.59 -3.87
C GLY A 61 13.60 7.44 -4.40
N ALA A 62 13.55 7.20 -5.70
CA ALA A 62 14.63 6.52 -6.38
C ALA A 62 15.88 7.30 -5.97
N SER A 63 16.69 6.69 -5.11
CA SER A 63 17.99 7.19 -4.73
C SER A 63 18.85 7.22 -5.99
N SER A 64 18.69 8.27 -6.79
CA SER A 64 19.66 8.67 -7.79
C SER A 64 20.76 9.41 -7.04
N ALA A 65 21.55 8.66 -6.27
CA ALA A 65 22.85 9.12 -5.81
C ALA A 65 23.72 9.33 -7.05
N LYS A 66 23.59 10.52 -7.66
CA LYS A 66 24.44 11.00 -8.75
C LYS A 66 25.84 11.14 -8.15
N ARG A 67 26.68 10.13 -8.36
CA ARG A 67 28.09 10.13 -7.93
C ARG A 67 28.74 11.42 -8.46
N LYS A 68 29.18 12.30 -7.54
CA LYS A 68 30.06 13.41 -7.90
C LYS A 68 31.33 12.82 -8.52
N THR A 69 31.64 13.19 -9.76
CA THR A 69 32.94 12.93 -10.37
C THR A 69 33.99 13.77 -9.65
N LEU A 70 34.91 13.12 -8.94
CA LEU A 70 36.12 13.75 -8.40
C LEU A 70 37.03 14.13 -9.58
N LYS A 71 37.35 15.42 -9.68
CA LYS A 71 38.34 15.95 -10.62
C LYS A 71 39.72 15.63 -10.05
N VAL A 72 40.46 14.74 -10.69
CA VAL A 72 41.87 14.49 -10.36
C VAL A 72 42.66 15.67 -10.94
N ALA A 73 43.48 16.30 -10.10
CA ALA A 73 44.36 17.40 -10.44
C ALA A 73 45.53 16.93 -11.32
#